data_AF-S9S8K1-F1
#
_entry.id   AF-S9S8K1-F1
#
_cell.length_a   1.000
_cell.length_b   1.000
_cell.length_c   1.000
_cell.angle_alpha   90.00
_cell.angle_beta   90.00
_cell.angle_gamma   90.00
#
_symmetry.space_group_name_H-M   'P 1'
#
loop_
_entity.id
_entity.type
_entity.pdbx_description
1 polymer ?
#
loop_
_entity_poly.entity_id
_entity_poly.type
_entity_poly.pdbx_seq_one_letter_code
_entity_poly.pdbx_strand_id
1 'polypeptide(L)'
;MECGALDTNLSLAPGSRLVITDDLLDGTVVDAAALSMAAIVARDGQVARAALIPLGVSASKMSGRDRDRYEQLFALIEESAFAPQVRDSAEALIRAGFREARIRDLAAELGGTVGPARERYRAFLDVIRLLTEGRISDGAFLDEFLDFTRQVAGKLDFGIYAMCVDRLFVSERIPLSVKSALLLEVLTYPPLIRRELVTTLLASTRVPPELGQQARSELVVRLTPRQQTEIRLYTLLKRSWQARRPMSESVAP
;
A
#
# COMPACT_ATOMS: atom_id res chain seq x y z
N MET A 1 3.17 10.70 -18.46
CA MET A 1 3.36 10.62 -17.00
C MET A 1 2.06 10.16 -16.37
N GLU A 2 1.93 8.86 -16.07
CA GLU A 2 0.77 8.36 -15.31
C GLU A 2 1.24 7.60 -14.07
N CYS A 3 1.71 8.39 -13.11
CA CYS A 3 1.97 7.89 -11.76
C CYS A 3 0.71 7.90 -10.87
N GLY A 4 -0.41 8.44 -11.37
CA GLY A 4 -1.62 8.74 -10.57
C GLY A 4 -1.86 10.23 -10.28
N ALA A 5 -0.92 11.10 -10.69
CA ALA A 5 -1.09 12.56 -10.88
C ALA A 5 -1.35 13.55 -9.70
N LEU A 6 -1.04 13.35 -8.41
CA LEU A 6 -0.71 12.14 -7.67
C LEU A 6 -0.91 12.40 -6.16
N ASP A 7 -1.67 11.56 -5.48
CA ASP A 7 -1.73 11.51 -4.00
C ASP A 7 -2.13 10.10 -3.51
N THR A 8 -1.57 9.08 -4.15
CA THR A 8 -1.89 7.65 -3.95
C THR A 8 -0.62 6.83 -3.92
N ASN A 9 -0.68 5.70 -3.21
CA ASN A 9 0.37 4.67 -3.29
C ASN A 9 0.40 4.09 -4.71
N LEU A 10 1.56 3.60 -5.15
CA LEU A 10 1.76 3.06 -6.49
C LEU A 10 0.79 1.89 -6.74
N SER A 11 0.28 1.72 -7.97
CA SER A 11 -0.60 0.61 -8.37
C SER A 11 -0.17 0.04 -9.71
N LEU A 12 -0.23 -1.28 -9.90
CA LEU A 12 0.24 -1.96 -11.12
C LEU A 12 -0.47 -1.49 -12.40
N ALA A 13 -1.74 -1.08 -12.30
CA ALA A 13 -2.53 -0.46 -13.36
C ALA A 13 -3.62 0.46 -12.76
N PRO A 14 -4.19 1.40 -13.53
CA PRO A 14 -5.29 2.26 -13.04
C PRO A 14 -6.47 1.45 -12.47
N GLY A 15 -6.78 1.66 -11.19
CA GLY A 15 -7.86 0.94 -10.49
C GLY A 15 -7.52 -0.51 -10.06
N SER A 16 -6.27 -0.95 -10.20
CA SER A 16 -5.78 -2.25 -9.71
C SER A 16 -5.43 -2.24 -8.21
N ARG A 17 -4.85 -3.33 -7.71
CA ARG A 17 -4.23 -3.36 -6.38
C ARG A 17 -3.02 -2.41 -6.31
N LEU A 18 -2.73 -1.97 -5.08
CA LEU A 18 -1.50 -1.27 -4.75
C LEU A 18 -0.29 -2.20 -4.93
N VAL A 19 0.83 -1.60 -5.33
CA VAL A 19 2.15 -2.24 -5.34
C VAL A 19 2.64 -2.28 -3.90
N ILE A 20 3.10 -3.45 -3.50
CA ILE A 20 3.66 -3.71 -2.18
C ILE A 20 5.16 -3.98 -2.27
N THR A 21 5.85 -3.87 -1.15
CA THR A 21 7.27 -4.22 -0.95
C THR A 21 7.65 -5.57 -1.57
N ASP A 22 6.80 -6.60 -1.47
CA ASP A 22 7.05 -7.89 -2.11
C ASP A 22 7.08 -7.85 -3.64
N ASP A 23 6.25 -7.02 -4.29
CA ASP A 23 6.27 -6.91 -5.76
C ASP A 23 7.61 -6.36 -6.28
N LEU A 24 8.32 -5.62 -5.44
CA LEU A 24 9.62 -5.01 -5.72
C LEU A 24 10.78 -5.94 -5.34
N LEU A 25 10.64 -6.70 -4.24
CA LEU A 25 11.65 -7.64 -3.75
C LEU A 25 11.65 -8.96 -4.54
N ASP A 26 10.48 -9.48 -4.90
CA ASP A 26 10.31 -10.71 -5.68
C ASP A 26 10.46 -10.48 -7.20
N GLY A 27 10.70 -9.22 -7.62
CA GLY A 27 10.92 -8.87 -9.03
C GLY A 27 9.66 -8.91 -9.90
N THR A 28 8.47 -8.72 -9.32
CA THR A 28 7.21 -8.57 -10.09
C THR A 28 7.19 -7.25 -10.88
N VAL A 29 7.81 -6.20 -10.36
CA VAL A 29 8.02 -4.92 -11.06
C VAL A 29 9.48 -4.80 -11.50
N VAL A 30 9.71 -4.93 -12.81
CA VAL A 30 11.06 -4.86 -13.43
C VAL A 30 11.31 -3.59 -14.25
N ASP A 31 10.28 -2.81 -14.54
CA ASP A 31 10.42 -1.61 -15.37
C ASP A 31 11.16 -0.48 -14.63
N ALA A 32 12.29 -0.04 -15.18
CA ALA A 32 13.15 0.95 -14.53
C ALA A 32 12.46 2.31 -14.38
N ALA A 33 11.54 2.69 -15.27
CA ALA A 33 10.79 3.94 -15.13
C ALA A 33 9.76 3.85 -13.99
N ALA A 34 9.01 2.75 -13.89
CA ALA A 34 8.10 2.47 -12.79
C ALA A 34 8.82 2.44 -11.43
N LEU A 35 9.99 1.78 -11.35
CA LEU A 35 10.83 1.75 -10.15
C LEU A 35 11.35 3.14 -9.76
N SER A 36 11.86 3.90 -10.73
CA SER A 36 12.35 5.27 -10.51
C SER A 36 11.24 6.19 -10.00
N MET A 37 10.06 6.11 -10.62
CA MET A 37 8.90 6.84 -10.17
C MET A 37 8.49 6.40 -8.76
N ALA A 38 8.43 5.09 -8.47
CA ALA A 38 8.09 4.57 -7.14
C ALA A 38 9.01 5.13 -6.04
N ALA A 39 10.33 5.17 -6.28
CA ALA A 39 11.29 5.77 -5.37
C ALA A 39 11.03 7.26 -5.13
N ILE A 40 10.71 8.03 -6.19
CA ILE A 40 10.51 9.48 -6.07
C ILE A 40 9.17 9.82 -5.41
N VAL A 41 8.07 9.21 -5.84
CA VAL A 41 6.72 9.73 -5.57
C VAL A 41 5.86 8.90 -4.62
N ALA A 42 6.24 7.67 -4.28
CA ALA A 42 5.41 6.84 -3.42
C ALA A 42 5.30 7.44 -2.00
N ARG A 43 4.07 7.50 -1.48
CA ARG A 43 3.78 8.01 -0.13
C ARG A 43 4.12 7.00 0.98
N ASP A 44 4.15 5.71 0.64
CA ASP A 44 4.66 4.67 1.52
C ASP A 44 6.19 4.60 1.44
N GLY A 45 6.86 4.93 2.55
CA GLY A 45 8.32 4.95 2.63
C GLY A 45 8.97 3.56 2.52
N GLN A 46 8.28 2.48 2.86
CA GLN A 46 8.80 1.11 2.70
C GLN A 46 8.78 0.72 1.23
N VAL A 47 7.69 1.00 0.52
CA VAL A 47 7.58 0.80 -0.95
C VAL A 47 8.61 1.66 -1.69
N ALA A 48 8.73 2.94 -1.33
CA ALA A 48 9.68 3.85 -1.96
C ALA A 48 11.15 3.43 -1.76
N ARG A 49 11.53 2.97 -0.55
CA ARG A 49 12.87 2.43 -0.28
C ARG A 49 13.09 1.08 -0.97
N ALA A 50 12.09 0.21 -1.01
CA ALA A 50 12.20 -1.09 -1.68
C ALA A 50 12.47 -0.95 -3.18
N ALA A 51 11.93 0.08 -3.84
CA ALA A 51 12.18 0.36 -5.25
C ALA A 51 13.65 0.71 -5.57
N LEU A 52 14.43 1.19 -4.58
CA LEU A 52 15.87 1.43 -4.74
C LEU A 52 16.68 0.15 -4.91
N ILE A 53 16.20 -1.00 -4.40
CA ILE A 53 16.95 -2.27 -4.40
C ILE A 53 17.15 -2.78 -5.84
N PRO A 54 16.11 -3.04 -6.66
CA PRO A 54 16.30 -3.50 -8.04
C PRO A 54 17.03 -2.47 -8.92
N LEU A 55 16.86 -1.17 -8.66
CA LEU A 55 17.64 -0.12 -9.33
C LEU A 55 19.13 -0.20 -8.96
N GLY A 56 19.46 -0.38 -7.68
CA GLY A 56 20.83 -0.53 -7.19
C GLY A 56 21.50 -1.82 -7.67
N VAL A 57 20.77 -2.95 -7.70
CA VAL A 57 21.23 -4.23 -8.28
C VAL A 57 21.45 -4.12 -9.78
N SER A 58 20.68 -3.28 -10.48
CA SER A 58 20.90 -2.99 -11.90
C SER A 58 22.17 -2.14 -12.06
N ALA A 59 22.31 -1.07 -11.29
CA ALA A 59 23.47 -0.18 -11.32
C ALA A 59 24.79 -0.89 -10.95
N SER A 60 24.78 -1.83 -10.00
CA SER A 60 25.98 -2.59 -9.58
C SER A 60 26.56 -3.47 -10.70
N LYS A 61 25.74 -3.84 -11.69
CA LYS A 61 26.11 -4.65 -12.85
C LYS A 61 26.54 -3.81 -14.07
N MET A 62 26.36 -2.49 -14.03
CA MET A 62 26.73 -1.59 -15.12
C MET A 62 28.16 -1.06 -14.97
N SER A 63 28.76 -0.65 -16.09
CA SER A 63 30.07 0.00 -16.12
C SER A 63 30.09 1.17 -17.13
N GLY A 64 31.03 2.10 -16.93
CA GLY A 64 31.17 3.30 -17.77
C GLY A 64 29.87 4.11 -17.89
N ARG A 65 29.55 4.53 -19.12
CA ARG A 65 28.46 5.48 -19.40
C ARG A 65 27.07 5.06 -18.90
N ASP A 66 26.79 3.77 -18.82
CA ASP A 66 25.51 3.28 -18.29
C ASP A 66 25.46 3.31 -16.76
N ARG A 67 26.61 3.19 -16.09
CA ARG A 67 26.72 3.44 -14.65
C ARG A 67 26.54 4.94 -14.35
N ASP A 68 27.15 5.83 -15.13
CA ASP A 68 27.00 7.29 -14.97
C ASP A 68 25.51 7.71 -15.03
N ARG A 69 24.72 7.06 -15.90
CA ARG A 69 23.26 7.25 -15.99
C ARG A 69 22.52 6.83 -14.72
N TYR A 70 22.91 5.72 -14.09
CA TYR A 70 22.36 5.31 -12.81
C TYR A 70 22.81 6.24 -11.67
N GLU A 71 24.05 6.73 -11.67
CA GLU A 71 24.51 7.72 -10.67
C GLU A 71 23.70 9.04 -10.78
N GLN A 72 23.43 9.51 -12.00
CA GLN A 72 22.53 10.66 -12.25
C GLN A 72 21.08 10.39 -11.83
N LEU A 73 20.55 9.19 -12.10
CA LEU A 73 19.21 8.80 -11.67
C LEU A 73 19.08 8.79 -10.14
N PHE A 74 20.06 8.22 -9.43
CA PHE A 74 20.05 8.20 -7.97
C PHE A 74 20.19 9.59 -7.36
N ALA A 75 20.98 10.49 -7.98
CA ALA A 75 21.04 11.90 -7.56
C ALA A 75 19.67 12.61 -7.74
N LEU A 76 18.97 12.37 -8.86
CA LEU A 76 17.61 12.89 -9.06
C LEU A 76 16.63 12.35 -8.00
N ILE A 77 16.75 11.08 -7.62
CA ILE A 77 15.96 10.48 -6.53
C ILE A 77 16.28 11.13 -5.18
N GLU A 78 17.57 11.35 -4.88
CA GLU A 78 18.02 12.04 -3.66
C GLU A 78 17.44 13.46 -3.54
N GLU A 79 17.47 14.24 -4.62
CA GLU A 79 16.90 15.60 -4.65
C GLU A 79 15.37 15.60 -4.57
N SER A 80 14.71 14.67 -5.27
CA SER A 80 13.27 14.76 -5.57
C SER A 80 12.35 13.90 -4.69
N ALA A 81 12.85 12.86 -4.02
CA ALA A 81 11.98 11.87 -3.37
C ALA A 81 11.11 12.47 -2.25
N PHE A 82 9.84 12.06 -2.17
CA PHE A 82 8.88 12.58 -1.19
C PHE A 82 9.13 12.09 0.24
N ALA A 83 9.77 10.93 0.41
CA ALA A 83 10.10 10.36 1.71
C ALA A 83 11.59 10.61 2.04
N PRO A 84 11.92 11.32 3.15
CA PRO A 84 13.32 11.65 3.48
C PRO A 84 14.25 10.45 3.54
N GLN A 85 13.81 9.34 4.14
CA GLN A 85 14.59 8.10 4.27
C GLN A 85 15.02 7.49 2.92
N VAL A 86 14.32 7.82 1.82
CA VAL A 86 14.67 7.39 0.46
C VAL A 86 15.86 8.21 -0.05
N ARG A 87 15.90 9.50 0.27
CA ARG A 87 17.01 10.40 -0.07
C ARG A 87 18.29 9.93 0.62
N ASP A 88 18.21 9.71 1.93
CA ASP A 88 19.32 9.18 2.74
C ASP A 88 19.81 7.82 2.21
N SER A 89 18.88 6.96 1.78
CA SER A 89 19.19 5.65 1.19
C SER A 89 19.83 5.77 -0.21
N ALA A 90 19.40 6.73 -1.03
CA ALA A 90 19.95 7.00 -2.35
C ALA A 90 21.37 7.58 -2.26
N GLU A 91 21.58 8.61 -1.44
CA GLU A 91 22.89 9.21 -1.16
C GLU A 91 23.90 8.14 -0.69
N ALA A 92 23.48 7.27 0.23
CA ALA A 92 24.31 6.18 0.74
C ALA A 92 24.67 5.14 -0.33
N LEU A 93 23.80 4.89 -1.32
CA LEU A 93 24.07 3.98 -2.43
C LEU A 93 25.04 4.58 -3.46
N ILE A 94 24.91 5.88 -3.77
CA ILE A 94 25.85 6.64 -4.60
C ILE A 94 27.24 6.63 -3.94
N ARG A 95 27.33 7.02 -2.65
CA ARG A 95 28.59 7.03 -1.89
C ARG A 95 29.24 5.65 -1.77
N ALA A 96 28.44 4.59 -1.68
CA ALA A 96 28.94 3.21 -1.70
C ALA A 96 29.33 2.73 -3.11
N GLY A 97 29.10 3.50 -4.17
CA GLY A 97 29.34 3.13 -5.56
C GLY A 97 28.56 1.88 -5.98
N PHE A 98 27.32 1.73 -5.50
CA PHE A 98 26.45 0.58 -5.73
C PHE A 98 27.05 -0.79 -5.36
N ARG A 99 27.91 -0.85 -4.33
CA ARG A 99 28.41 -2.13 -3.80
C ARG A 99 27.26 -3.03 -3.33
N GLU A 100 27.27 -4.28 -3.78
CA GLU A 100 26.27 -5.30 -3.42
C GLU A 100 26.13 -5.52 -1.91
N ALA A 101 27.19 -5.31 -1.13
CA ALA A 101 27.11 -5.33 0.33
C ALA A 101 26.11 -4.29 0.85
N ARG A 102 26.24 -3.01 0.44
CA ARG A 102 25.34 -1.94 0.91
C ARG A 102 23.90 -2.11 0.41
N ILE A 103 23.72 -2.69 -0.78
CA ILE A 103 22.40 -3.03 -1.31
C ILE A 103 21.75 -4.15 -0.48
N ARG A 104 22.52 -5.17 -0.08
CA ARG A 104 22.06 -6.22 0.84
C ARG A 104 21.78 -5.69 2.24
N ASP A 105 22.58 -4.76 2.76
CA ASP A 105 22.32 -4.10 4.04
C ASP A 105 20.98 -3.34 4.00
N LEU A 106 20.72 -2.57 2.94
CA LEU A 106 19.44 -1.87 2.76
C LEU A 106 18.25 -2.85 2.68
N ALA A 107 18.41 -3.97 1.96
CA ALA A 107 17.40 -5.03 1.89
C ALA A 107 17.19 -5.70 3.26
N ALA A 108 18.24 -5.87 4.07
CA ALA A 108 18.16 -6.42 5.42
C ALA A 108 17.56 -5.43 6.43
N GLU A 109 17.83 -4.12 6.32
CA GLU A 109 17.18 -3.06 7.12
C GLU A 109 15.67 -3.05 6.88
N LEU A 110 15.25 -3.12 5.60
CA LEU A 110 13.84 -3.22 5.22
C LEU A 110 13.24 -4.56 5.70
N GLY A 111 13.92 -5.68 5.46
CA GLY A 111 13.50 -7.00 5.94
C GLY A 111 13.36 -7.09 7.47
N GLY A 112 14.25 -6.43 8.22
CA GLY A 112 14.20 -6.38 9.69
C GLY A 112 13.15 -5.43 10.26
N THR A 113 12.74 -4.41 9.51
CA THR A 113 11.63 -3.51 9.90
C THR A 113 10.27 -4.09 9.54
N VAL A 114 10.17 -4.62 8.31
CA VAL A 114 8.93 -5.15 7.74
C VAL A 114 8.67 -6.59 8.21
N GLY A 115 9.71 -7.38 8.52
CA GLY A 115 9.62 -8.76 8.99
C GLY A 115 8.72 -8.94 10.24
N PRO A 116 9.01 -8.25 11.36
CA PRO A 116 8.16 -8.30 12.56
C PRO A 116 6.73 -7.81 12.30
N ALA A 117 6.57 -6.82 11.44
CA ALA A 117 5.24 -6.32 11.06
C ALA A 117 4.45 -7.35 10.20
N ARG A 118 5.15 -8.15 9.38
CA ARG A 118 4.58 -9.28 8.63
C ARG A 118 4.30 -10.48 9.51
N GLU A 119 5.12 -10.76 10.51
CA GLU A 119 4.82 -11.78 11.54
C GLU A 119 3.55 -11.40 12.30
N ARG A 120 3.43 -10.14 12.72
CA ARG A 120 2.23 -9.61 13.36
C ARG A 120 0.99 -9.67 12.45
N TYR A 121 1.15 -9.42 11.16
CA TYR A 121 0.09 -9.62 10.15
C TYR A 121 -0.30 -11.10 9.99
N ARG A 122 0.66 -12.04 9.92
CA ARG A 122 0.36 -13.48 9.88
C ARG A 122 -0.41 -13.93 11.13
N ALA A 123 0.01 -13.49 12.31
CA ALA A 123 -0.72 -13.73 13.55
C ALA A 123 -2.15 -13.15 13.52
N PHE A 124 -2.34 -11.96 12.94
CA PHE A 124 -3.66 -11.37 12.77
C PHE A 124 -4.55 -12.16 11.78
N LEU A 125 -3.99 -12.79 10.73
CA LEU A 125 -4.74 -13.69 9.86
C LEU A 125 -5.30 -14.91 10.63
N ASP A 126 -4.59 -15.42 11.64
CA ASP A 126 -5.12 -16.47 12.53
C ASP A 126 -6.28 -15.98 13.39
N VAL A 127 -6.26 -14.72 13.84
CA VAL A 127 -7.40 -14.10 14.55
C VAL A 127 -8.61 -13.98 13.64
N ILE A 128 -8.43 -13.53 12.39
CA ILE A 128 -9.51 -13.50 11.39
C ILE A 128 -10.10 -14.91 11.21
N ARG A 129 -9.24 -15.95 11.12
CA ARG A 129 -9.70 -17.34 11.06
C ARG A 129 -10.55 -17.70 12.28
N LEU A 130 -10.08 -17.43 13.50
CA LEU A 130 -10.83 -17.68 14.74
C LEU A 130 -12.19 -16.96 14.78
N LEU A 131 -12.28 -15.72 14.27
CA LEU A 131 -13.56 -15.03 14.11
C LEU A 131 -14.49 -15.77 13.14
N THR A 132 -14.00 -16.16 11.96
CA THR A 132 -14.81 -16.90 10.98
C THR A 132 -15.19 -18.32 11.43
N GLU A 133 -14.45 -18.89 12.39
CA GLU A 133 -14.78 -20.15 13.07
C GLU A 133 -15.75 -19.95 14.26
N GLY A 134 -16.13 -18.71 14.59
CA GLY A 134 -17.00 -18.38 15.74
C GLY A 134 -16.34 -18.61 17.11
N ARG A 135 -15.00 -18.69 17.16
CA ARG A 135 -14.22 -19.06 18.36
C ARG A 135 -13.80 -17.87 19.21
N ILE A 136 -13.98 -16.64 18.71
CA ILE A 136 -13.81 -15.38 19.43
C ILE A 136 -15.03 -14.49 19.18
N SER A 137 -15.31 -13.57 20.11
CA SER A 137 -16.40 -12.60 19.97
C SER A 137 -16.00 -11.42 19.08
N ASP A 138 -16.99 -10.76 18.49
CA ASP A 138 -16.84 -9.50 17.73
C ASP A 138 -16.00 -8.47 18.50
N GLY A 139 -16.24 -8.29 19.81
CA GLY A 139 -15.49 -7.36 20.65
C GLY A 139 -14.01 -7.72 20.77
N ALA A 140 -13.70 -8.98 21.10
CA ALA A 140 -12.32 -9.45 21.20
C ALA A 140 -11.56 -9.35 19.86
N PHE A 141 -12.25 -9.57 18.73
CA PHE A 141 -11.68 -9.32 17.41
C PHE A 141 -11.37 -7.84 17.16
N LEU A 142 -12.24 -6.93 17.57
CA LEU A 142 -12.05 -5.49 17.39
C LEU A 142 -10.87 -4.96 18.23
N ASP A 143 -10.75 -5.39 19.49
CA ASP A 143 -9.62 -5.04 20.35
C ASP A 143 -8.28 -5.48 19.72
N GLU A 144 -8.25 -6.71 19.21
CA GLU A 144 -7.10 -7.30 18.52
C GLU A 144 -6.80 -6.64 17.16
N PHE A 145 -7.81 -6.18 16.43
CA PHE A 145 -7.62 -5.36 15.22
C PHE A 145 -7.03 -3.97 15.55
N LEU A 146 -7.44 -3.36 16.66
CA LEU A 146 -6.90 -2.08 17.13
C LEU A 146 -5.44 -2.22 17.56
N ASP A 147 -5.10 -3.27 18.31
CA ASP A 147 -3.72 -3.57 18.66
C ASP A 147 -2.86 -3.88 17.43
N PHE A 148 -3.32 -4.77 16.54
CA PHE A 148 -2.68 -5.05 15.25
C PHE A 148 -2.36 -3.74 14.51
N THR A 149 -3.35 -2.88 14.31
CA THR A 149 -3.21 -1.60 13.60
C THR A 149 -2.14 -0.72 14.24
N ARG A 150 -2.16 -0.56 15.58
CA ARG A 150 -1.17 0.24 16.32
C ARG A 150 0.24 -0.31 16.21
N GLN A 151 0.41 -1.64 16.22
CA GLN A 151 1.72 -2.26 16.13
C GLN A 151 2.34 -2.15 14.73
N VAL A 152 1.52 -2.24 13.68
CA VAL A 152 1.98 -2.22 12.28
C VAL A 152 2.01 -0.83 11.61
N ALA A 153 1.35 0.18 12.19
CA ALA A 153 1.32 1.54 11.64
C ALA A 153 2.73 2.09 11.35
N GLY A 154 2.99 2.43 10.09
CA GLY A 154 4.28 2.95 9.60
C GLY A 154 5.42 1.92 9.49
N LYS A 155 5.19 0.66 9.88
CA LYS A 155 6.17 -0.43 9.81
C LYS A 155 5.78 -1.50 8.78
N LEU A 156 4.47 -1.74 8.61
CA LEU A 156 3.94 -2.53 7.53
C LEU A 156 3.59 -1.62 6.34
N ASP A 157 3.85 -2.18 5.17
CA ASP A 157 3.36 -1.71 3.89
C ASP A 157 1.84 -1.42 3.91
N PHE A 158 1.46 -0.21 3.54
CA PHE A 158 0.07 0.23 3.52
C PHE A 158 -0.77 -0.54 2.50
N GLY A 159 -0.19 -1.00 1.38
CA GLY A 159 -0.88 -1.84 0.41
C GLY A 159 -1.26 -3.21 0.98
N ILE A 160 -0.39 -3.82 1.79
CA ILE A 160 -0.71 -5.06 2.52
C ILE A 160 -1.86 -4.80 3.52
N TYR A 161 -1.74 -3.73 4.31
CA TYR A 161 -2.78 -3.35 5.29
C TYR A 161 -4.13 -3.05 4.63
N ALA A 162 -4.14 -2.25 3.56
CA ALA A 162 -5.35 -1.90 2.82
C ALA A 162 -6.00 -3.12 2.15
N MET A 163 -5.21 -4.07 1.64
CA MET A 163 -5.73 -5.33 1.11
C MET A 163 -6.36 -6.20 2.20
N CYS A 164 -5.79 -6.23 3.41
CA CYS A 164 -6.40 -6.92 4.56
C CYS A 164 -7.76 -6.30 4.91
N VAL A 165 -7.84 -4.97 5.01
CA VAL A 165 -9.07 -4.24 5.33
C VAL A 165 -10.14 -4.41 4.24
N ASP A 166 -9.79 -4.35 2.95
CA ASP A 166 -10.73 -4.63 1.85
C ASP A 166 -11.29 -6.06 1.94
N ARG A 167 -10.43 -7.06 2.18
CA ARG A 167 -10.83 -8.46 2.37
C ARG A 167 -11.80 -8.64 3.54
N LEU A 168 -11.61 -7.93 4.65
CA LEU A 168 -12.55 -7.95 5.78
C LEU A 168 -13.92 -7.39 5.40
N PHE A 169 -13.98 -6.28 4.65
CA PHE A 169 -15.25 -5.68 4.22
C PHE A 169 -16.01 -6.53 3.20
N VAL A 170 -15.32 -7.16 2.24
CA VAL A 170 -15.98 -7.99 1.20
C VAL A 170 -16.26 -9.44 1.64
N SER A 171 -15.64 -9.96 2.69
CA SER A 171 -15.82 -11.35 3.12
C SER A 171 -17.22 -11.60 3.69
N GLU A 172 -17.98 -12.52 3.10
CA GLU A 172 -19.31 -12.94 3.58
C GLU A 172 -19.27 -13.61 4.96
N ARG A 173 -18.11 -14.16 5.36
CA ARG A 173 -17.92 -14.86 6.65
C ARG A 173 -17.71 -13.92 7.84
N ILE A 174 -17.54 -12.62 7.60
CA ILE A 174 -17.33 -11.62 8.66
C ILE A 174 -18.70 -10.98 9.00
N PRO A 175 -19.13 -10.99 10.28
CA PRO A 175 -20.39 -10.37 10.69
C PRO A 175 -20.50 -8.89 10.29
N LEU A 176 -21.71 -8.45 9.93
CA LEU A 176 -21.96 -7.05 9.56
C LEU A 176 -21.66 -6.10 10.73
N SER A 177 -21.93 -6.50 11.97
CA SER A 177 -21.55 -5.82 13.21
C SER A 177 -20.06 -5.46 13.25
N VAL A 178 -19.19 -6.45 13.00
CA VAL A 178 -17.73 -6.25 12.93
C VAL A 178 -17.38 -5.27 11.81
N LYS A 179 -17.95 -5.43 10.61
CA LYS A 179 -17.68 -4.52 9.48
C LYS A 179 -18.10 -3.09 9.77
N SER A 180 -19.25 -2.89 10.42
CA SER A 180 -19.75 -1.58 10.83
C SER A 180 -18.82 -0.93 11.86
N ALA A 181 -18.30 -1.68 12.84
CA ALA A 181 -17.33 -1.18 13.80
C ALA A 181 -15.97 -0.84 13.15
N LEU A 182 -15.46 -1.71 12.27
CA LEU A 182 -14.23 -1.46 11.49
C LEU A 182 -14.35 -0.20 10.62
N LEU A 183 -15.51 0.03 10.01
CA LEU A 183 -15.80 1.25 9.24
C LEU A 183 -15.71 2.50 10.13
N LEU A 184 -16.31 2.48 11.33
CA LEU A 184 -16.26 3.60 12.26
C LEU A 184 -14.83 3.91 12.70
N GLU A 185 -14.01 2.87 12.94
CA GLU A 185 -12.60 3.04 13.28
C GLU A 185 -11.79 3.60 12.10
N VAL A 186 -11.96 3.07 10.88
CA VAL A 186 -11.31 3.61 9.67
C VAL A 186 -11.65 5.09 9.43
N LEU A 187 -12.82 5.55 9.89
CA LEU A 187 -13.19 6.97 9.82
C LEU A 187 -12.43 7.86 10.81
N THR A 188 -11.76 7.33 11.83
CA THR A 188 -10.88 8.11 12.73
C THR A 188 -9.50 8.38 12.13
N TYR A 189 -9.04 7.53 11.19
CA TYR A 189 -7.69 7.51 10.66
C TYR A 189 -7.26 8.83 9.95
N PRO A 190 -5.93 9.07 9.78
CA PRO A 190 -5.42 10.22 9.06
C PRO A 190 -6.06 10.39 7.67
N PRO A 191 -6.28 11.64 7.19
CA PRO A 191 -7.11 11.89 6.01
C PRO A 191 -6.74 11.10 4.75
N LEU A 192 -5.44 10.93 4.46
CA LEU A 192 -4.94 10.18 3.30
C LEU A 192 -5.29 8.69 3.38
N ILE A 193 -5.02 8.07 4.54
CA ILE A 193 -5.32 6.66 4.82
C ILE A 193 -6.82 6.41 4.72
N ARG A 194 -7.62 7.21 5.44
CA ARG A 194 -9.09 7.12 5.44
C ARG A 194 -9.65 7.26 4.03
N ARG A 195 -9.15 8.23 3.24
CA ARG A 195 -9.60 8.46 1.86
C ARG A 195 -9.41 7.21 1.00
N GLU A 196 -8.25 6.56 1.05
CA GLU A 196 -7.99 5.37 0.22
C GLU A 196 -8.82 4.14 0.64
N LEU A 197 -8.90 3.87 1.95
CA LEU A 197 -9.67 2.73 2.48
C LEU A 197 -11.17 2.87 2.17
N VAL A 198 -11.75 4.05 2.45
CA VAL A 198 -13.17 4.32 2.18
C VAL A 198 -13.46 4.36 0.68
N THR A 199 -12.58 4.95 -0.14
CA THR A 199 -12.71 4.92 -1.61
C THR A 199 -12.73 3.49 -2.13
N THR A 200 -11.90 2.60 -1.56
CA THR A 200 -11.85 1.20 -1.96
C THR A 200 -13.14 0.46 -1.58
N LEU A 201 -13.62 0.63 -0.34
CA LEU A 201 -14.90 0.10 0.13
C LEU A 201 -16.06 0.55 -0.79
N LEU A 202 -16.15 1.86 -1.09
CA LEU A 202 -17.24 2.40 -1.92
C LEU A 202 -17.08 2.08 -3.41
N ALA A 203 -15.87 1.82 -3.91
CA ALA A 203 -15.64 1.40 -5.29
C ALA A 203 -16.04 -0.06 -5.51
N SER A 204 -15.82 -0.92 -4.53
CA SER A 204 -16.09 -2.37 -4.59
C SER A 204 -17.57 -2.70 -4.86
N THR A 205 -17.80 -3.67 -5.74
CA THR A 205 -19.12 -4.28 -6.01
C THR A 205 -19.45 -5.44 -5.08
N ARG A 206 -18.47 -5.91 -4.29
CA ARG A 206 -18.60 -7.06 -3.36
C ARG A 206 -18.87 -6.65 -1.91
N VAL A 207 -18.94 -5.35 -1.63
CA VAL A 207 -19.28 -4.84 -0.30
C VAL A 207 -20.80 -4.98 -0.08
N PRO A 208 -21.26 -5.50 1.07
CA PRO A 208 -22.69 -5.57 1.39
C PRO A 208 -23.40 -4.22 1.21
N PRO A 209 -24.59 -4.17 0.58
CA PRO A 209 -25.26 -2.91 0.28
C PRO A 209 -25.58 -2.09 1.54
N GLU A 210 -25.87 -2.76 2.66
CA GLU A 210 -26.11 -2.16 3.98
C GLU A 210 -24.87 -1.41 4.47
N LEU A 211 -23.70 -2.06 4.41
CA LEU A 211 -22.42 -1.44 4.79
C LEU A 211 -22.07 -0.27 3.85
N GLY A 212 -22.32 -0.43 2.55
CA GLY A 212 -22.13 0.63 1.57
C GLY A 212 -23.07 1.83 1.81
N GLN A 213 -24.30 1.60 2.30
CA GLN A 213 -25.22 2.67 2.67
C GLN A 213 -24.77 3.34 3.97
N GLN A 214 -24.42 2.57 5.01
CA GLN A 214 -23.90 3.08 6.28
C GLN A 214 -22.66 3.94 6.05
N ALA A 215 -21.70 3.49 5.23
CA ALA A 215 -20.50 4.26 4.89
C ALA A 215 -20.85 5.63 4.31
N ARG A 216 -21.85 5.72 3.41
CA ARG A 216 -22.29 7.01 2.85
C ARG A 216 -22.90 7.92 3.92
N SER A 217 -23.72 7.39 4.82
CA SER A 217 -24.31 8.15 5.92
C SER A 217 -23.24 8.66 6.90
N GLU A 218 -22.32 7.81 7.34
CA GLU A 218 -21.25 8.18 8.29
C GLU A 218 -20.28 9.22 7.70
N LEU A 219 -20.03 9.21 6.39
CA LEU A 219 -19.23 10.25 5.73
C LEU A 219 -19.88 11.63 5.79
N VAL A 220 -21.20 11.71 5.67
CA VAL A 220 -21.95 12.97 5.82
C VAL A 220 -21.89 13.49 7.25
N VAL A 221 -21.96 12.59 8.24
CA VAL A 221 -21.93 12.92 9.67
C VAL A 221 -20.52 13.34 10.14
N ARG A 222 -19.46 12.66 9.69
CA ARG A 222 -18.12 12.77 10.30
C ARG A 222 -17.10 13.58 9.51
N LEU A 223 -17.27 13.76 8.20
CA LEU A 223 -16.26 14.41 7.35
C LEU A 223 -16.70 15.78 6.85
N THR A 224 -15.72 16.64 6.55
CA THR A 224 -15.98 17.94 5.92
C THR A 224 -16.50 17.77 4.48
N PRO A 225 -17.29 18.72 3.94
CA PRO A 225 -17.80 18.64 2.56
C PRO A 225 -16.71 18.47 1.49
N ARG A 226 -15.52 19.03 1.74
CA ARG A 226 -14.33 18.83 0.89
C ARG A 226 -13.89 17.36 0.86
N GLN A 227 -13.69 16.75 2.04
CA GLN A 227 -13.28 15.34 2.15
C GLN A 227 -14.33 14.38 1.57
N GLN A 228 -15.62 14.67 1.79
CA GLN A 228 -16.73 13.93 1.16
C GLN A 228 -16.66 14.01 -0.38
N THR A 229 -16.39 15.20 -0.92
CA THR A 229 -16.24 15.44 -2.37
C THR A 229 -15.04 14.69 -2.93
N GLU A 230 -13.88 14.77 -2.27
CA GLU A 230 -12.67 14.03 -2.67
C GLU A 230 -12.94 12.52 -2.73
N ILE A 231 -13.45 11.91 -1.66
CA ILE A 231 -13.79 10.47 -1.63
C ILE A 231 -14.79 10.10 -2.73
N ARG A 232 -15.82 10.93 -2.98
CA ARG A 232 -16.80 10.70 -4.04
C ARG A 232 -16.15 10.72 -5.43
N LEU A 233 -15.28 11.69 -5.72
CA LEU A 233 -14.59 11.81 -7.01
C LEU A 233 -13.63 10.64 -7.24
N TYR A 234 -12.81 10.28 -6.24
CA TYR A 234 -11.92 9.12 -6.33
C TYR A 234 -12.70 7.80 -6.48
N THR A 235 -13.86 7.65 -5.81
CA THR A 235 -14.73 6.48 -5.96
C THR A 235 -15.26 6.35 -7.40
N LEU A 236 -15.73 7.45 -7.99
CA LEU A 236 -16.21 7.47 -9.38
C LEU A 236 -15.07 7.15 -10.36
N LEU A 237 -13.89 7.74 -10.15
CA LEU A 237 -12.70 7.48 -10.97
C LEU A 237 -12.28 6.00 -10.91
N LYS A 238 -12.14 5.43 -9.71
CA LYS A 238 -11.74 4.03 -9.48
C LYS A 238 -12.73 3.05 -10.13
N ARG A 239 -14.05 3.30 -10.00
CA ARG A 239 -15.10 2.55 -10.71
C ARG A 239 -15.01 2.69 -12.23
N SER A 240 -14.75 3.89 -12.75
CA SER A 240 -14.64 4.13 -14.20
C SER A 240 -13.45 3.39 -14.82
N TRP A 241 -12.33 3.28 -14.11
CA TRP A 241 -11.17 2.51 -14.55
C TRP A 241 -11.43 1.01 -14.51
N GLN A 242 -12.07 0.52 -13.44
CA GLN A 242 -12.50 -0.89 -13.35
C GLN A 242 -13.45 -1.29 -14.49
N ALA A 243 -14.39 -0.41 -14.86
CA ALA A 243 -15.30 -0.63 -15.99
C ALA A 243 -14.63 -0.56 -17.38
N ARG A 244 -13.42 0.01 -17.48
CA ARG A 244 -12.63 0.10 -18.73
C ARG A 244 -11.64 -1.06 -18.92
N ARG A 245 -11.50 -1.96 -17.95
CA ARG A 245 -10.64 -3.14 -18.10
C ARG A 245 -11.26 -4.09 -19.13
N PRO A 246 -10.53 -4.51 -20.18
CA PRO A 246 -11.00 -5.57 -21.07
C PRO A 246 -11.14 -6.88 -20.29
N MET A 247 -12.15 -7.69 -20.62
CA MET A 247 -12.47 -8.95 -19.93
C MET A 247 -11.41 -10.07 -20.05
N SER A 248 -10.26 -9.80 -20.67
CA SER A 248 -9.23 -10.80 -21.01
C SER A 248 -8.28 -11.19 -19.87
N GLU A 249 -8.28 -10.50 -18.74
CA GLU A 249 -7.46 -10.84 -17.55
C GLU A 249 -8.25 -11.64 -16.49
N SER A 250 -9.25 -12.41 -16.92
CA SER A 250 -9.94 -13.42 -16.10
C SER A 250 -9.27 -14.81 -16.28
N VAL A 251 -8.01 -14.93 -15.85
CA VAL A 251 -7.28 -16.21 -15.76
C VAL A 251 -6.69 -16.28 -14.35
N ALA A 252 -7.48 -16.73 -13.38
CA ALA A 252 -7.48 -18.10 -12.83
C ALA A 252 -6.96 -18.04 -11.36
N PRO A 253 -7.23 -19.06 -10.51
CA PRO A 253 -7.37 -18.85 -9.06
C PRO A 253 -6.06 -18.69 -8.27
#